data_AF-A0A250K0Q0-F1
#
_entry.id   AF-A0A250K0Q0-F1
#
_cell.length_a   1.000
_cell.length_b   1.000
_cell.length_c   1.000
_cell.angle_alpha   90.00
_cell.angle_beta   90.00
_cell.angle_gamma   90.00
#
_symmetry.space_group_name_H-M   'P 1'
#
loop_
_entity.id
_entity.type
_entity.pdbx_description
1 polymer ?
#
loop_
_entity_poly.entity_id
_entity_poly.type
_entity_poly.pdbx_seq_one_letter_code
_entity_poly.pdbx_strand_id
1 'polypeptide(L)'
;MGHVYILRDFASPHEGRSRTVRIYTPDADDASPDRSFSVLDMQDGQNVFAHPESARFDTWCANLTSERITQDAYAQKKAERLTRWTRRPAAPGARRAAWAPG
;
A
#
# COMPACT_ATOMS: atom_id res chain seq x y z
N MET A 1 -1.95 -3.25 11.90
CA MET A 1 -1.35 -4.11 10.87
C MET A 1 -2.41 -4.36 9.84
N GLY A 2 -2.11 -4.18 8.54
CA GLY A 2 -3.13 -4.14 7.49
C GLY A 2 -4.04 -5.39 7.46
N HIS A 3 -5.20 -5.24 6.83
CA HIS A 3 -6.26 -6.25 6.85
C HIS A 3 -6.36 -7.02 5.53
N VAL A 4 -6.73 -8.30 5.60
CA VAL A 4 -6.99 -9.12 4.41
C VAL A 4 -8.46 -9.51 4.40
N TYR A 5 -9.18 -9.08 3.37
CA TYR A 5 -10.55 -9.48 3.09
C TYR A 5 -10.56 -10.66 2.12
N ILE A 6 -11.34 -11.70 2.43
CA ILE A 6 -11.49 -12.89 1.57
C ILE A 6 -12.94 -12.94 1.08
N LEU A 7 -13.14 -12.63 -0.19
CA LEU A 7 -14.45 -12.72 -0.87
C LEU A 7 -14.54 -14.09 -1.56
N ARG A 8 -15.30 -15.03 -1.00
CA ARG A 8 -15.35 -16.42 -1.50
C ARG A 8 -16.24 -16.61 -2.73
N ASP A 9 -17.30 -15.81 -2.83
CA ASP A 9 -18.35 -15.94 -3.84
C ASP A 9 -18.35 -14.74 -4.79
N PHE A 10 -17.18 -14.30 -5.22
CA PHE A 10 -17.06 -13.20 -6.17
C PHE A 10 -17.53 -13.65 -7.55
N ALA A 11 -18.56 -13.01 -8.09
CA ALA A 11 -19.15 -13.39 -9.36
C ALA A 11 -18.16 -13.16 -10.53
N SER A 12 -17.90 -14.18 -11.35
CA SER A 12 -17.17 -14.05 -12.62
C SER A 12 -18.07 -14.47 -13.79
N PRO A 13 -18.88 -13.54 -14.34
CA PRO A 13 -19.83 -13.85 -15.42
C PRO A 13 -19.16 -14.44 -16.66
N HIS A 14 -17.97 -13.96 -17.00
CA HIS A 14 -17.22 -14.44 -18.17
C HIS A 14 -16.75 -15.89 -18.06
N GLU A 15 -16.60 -16.40 -16.84
CA GLU A 15 -16.24 -17.80 -16.61
C GLU A 15 -17.44 -18.69 -16.23
N GLY A 16 -18.63 -18.11 -16.06
CA GLY A 16 -19.82 -18.84 -15.62
C GLY A 16 -19.69 -19.46 -14.21
N ARG A 17 -18.77 -18.96 -13.37
CA ARG A 17 -18.54 -19.48 -12.01
C ARG A 17 -18.14 -18.38 -11.03
N SER A 18 -18.25 -18.66 -9.74
CA SER A 18 -17.72 -17.80 -8.68
C SER A 18 -16.23 -18.03 -8.46
N ARG A 19 -15.53 -16.99 -8.01
CA ARG A 19 -14.11 -16.99 -7.68
C ARG A 19 -13.89 -16.53 -6.25
N THR A 20 -12.79 -16.97 -5.65
CA THR A 20 -12.31 -16.39 -4.40
C THR A 20 -11.30 -15.29 -4.70
N VAL A 21 -11.57 -14.07 -4.22
CA VAL A 21 -10.67 -12.91 -4.32
C VAL A 21 -10.16 -12.55 -2.94
N ARG A 22 -8.90 -12.13 -2.86
CA ARG A 22 -8.28 -11.65 -1.62
C ARG A 22 -7.81 -10.22 -1.82
N ILE A 23 -8.17 -9.36 -0.89
CA ILE A 23 -7.85 -7.93 -0.94
C ILE A 23 -7.08 -7.60 0.33
N TYR A 24 -5.83 -7.17 0.15
CA TYR A 24 -5.05 -6.58 1.24
C TYR A 24 -5.32 -5.07 1.26
N THR A 25 -5.69 -4.55 2.42
CA THR A 25 -5.76 -3.10 2.69
C THR A 25 -4.69 -2.72 3.72
N PRO A 26 -3.92 -1.65 3.48
CA PRO A 26 -2.97 -1.15 4.46
C PRO A 26 -3.71 -0.52 5.66
N ASP A 27 -3.07 -0.47 6.83
CA ASP A 27 -3.63 0.19 8.04
C ASP A 27 -4.14 1.62 7.80
N ALA A 28 -3.51 2.32 6.85
CA ALA A 28 -3.86 3.69 6.53
C ALA A 28 -5.25 3.83 5.90
N ASP A 29 -5.84 2.73 5.41
CA ASP A 29 -7.18 2.69 4.81
C ASP A 29 -8.25 2.99 5.86
N ASP A 30 -8.22 2.29 7.00
CA ASP A 30 -9.17 2.52 8.10
C ASP A 30 -8.97 3.90 8.76
N ALA A 31 -7.74 4.40 8.79
CA ALA A 31 -7.41 5.68 9.39
C ALA A 31 -7.79 6.89 8.50
N SER A 32 -8.16 6.68 7.24
CA SER A 32 -8.44 7.76 6.29
C SER A 32 -9.45 7.33 5.23
N PRO A 33 -10.76 7.24 5.58
CA PRO A 33 -11.80 6.69 4.69
C PRO A 33 -11.99 7.49 3.39
N ASP A 34 -11.64 8.79 3.38
CA ASP A 34 -11.74 9.63 2.18
C ASP A 34 -10.52 9.50 1.25
N ARG A 35 -9.53 8.68 1.61
CA ARG A 35 -8.28 8.55 0.87
C ARG A 35 -8.35 7.40 -0.11
N SER A 36 -8.03 7.69 -1.37
CA SER A 36 -7.87 6.64 -2.39
C SER A 36 -6.45 6.08 -2.39
N PHE A 37 -6.34 4.78 -2.62
CA PHE A 37 -5.08 4.04 -2.75
C PHE A 37 -4.96 3.47 -4.16
N SER A 38 -3.72 3.37 -4.65
CA SER A 38 -3.43 2.63 -5.88
C SER A 38 -3.64 1.14 -5.65
N VAL A 39 -4.25 0.46 -6.63
CA VAL A 39 -4.50 -0.99 -6.58
C VAL A 39 -3.44 -1.72 -7.40
N LEU A 40 -2.87 -2.78 -6.82
CA LEU A 40 -2.01 -3.73 -7.50
C LEU A 40 -2.79 -5.05 -7.65
N ASP A 41 -3.07 -5.44 -8.89
CA ASP A 41 -3.61 -6.77 -9.20
C ASP A 41 -2.46 -7.78 -9.30
N MET A 42 -2.57 -8.89 -8.58
CA MET A 42 -1.58 -9.96 -8.55
C MET A 42 -2.24 -11.28 -8.88
N GLN A 43 -1.72 -11.94 -9.91
CA GLN A 43 -2.12 -13.30 -10.30
C GLN A 43 -0.99 -14.27 -9.97
N ASP A 44 -1.34 -15.47 -9.51
CA ASP A 44 -0.37 -16.56 -9.44
C ASP A 44 -0.19 -17.25 -10.80
N GLY A 45 0.84 -18.08 -10.92
CA GLY A 45 1.10 -18.85 -12.14
C GLY A 45 0.20 -20.08 -12.29
N GLN A 46 0.40 -21.09 -11.44
CA GLN A 46 -0.24 -22.40 -11.58
C GLN A 46 -1.55 -22.57 -10.78
N ASN A 47 -2.30 -21.49 -10.59
CA ASN A 47 -3.48 -21.46 -9.73
C ASN A 47 -3.15 -21.80 -8.26
N VAL A 48 -1.96 -21.40 -7.82
CA VAL A 48 -1.41 -21.73 -6.50
C VAL A 48 -2.27 -21.14 -5.38
N PHE A 49 -2.91 -19.97 -5.59
CA PHE A 49 -3.85 -19.36 -4.64
C PHE A 49 -5.24 -20.01 -4.64
N ALA A 50 -5.51 -21.01 -5.49
CA ALA A 50 -6.72 -21.80 -5.39
C ALA A 50 -6.65 -22.89 -4.32
N HIS A 51 -5.45 -23.36 -3.96
CA HIS A 51 -5.31 -24.33 -2.88
C HIS A 51 -5.42 -23.64 -1.52
N PRO A 52 -6.28 -24.12 -0.58
CA PRO A 52 -6.51 -23.45 0.71
C PRO A 52 -5.26 -23.20 1.55
N GLU A 53 -4.26 -24.10 1.45
CA GLU A 53 -3.00 -23.98 2.20
C GLU A 53 -2.02 -22.99 1.58
N SER A 54 -1.90 -23.00 0.24
CA SER A 54 -1.00 -22.11 -0.50
C SER A 54 -1.54 -20.69 -0.63
N ALA A 55 -2.83 -20.53 -0.33
CA ALA A 55 -3.55 -19.27 -0.36
C ALA A 55 -3.64 -18.59 1.01
N ARG A 56 -2.90 -19.08 2.02
CA ARG A 56 -2.70 -18.32 3.26
C ARG A 56 -1.83 -17.11 2.95
N PHE A 57 -2.27 -15.95 3.43
CA PHE A 57 -1.68 -14.65 3.09
C PHE A 57 -0.22 -14.51 3.52
N ASP A 58 0.20 -15.26 4.54
CA ASP A 58 1.55 -15.32 5.09
C ASP A 58 2.49 -16.25 4.32
N THR A 59 1.96 -17.19 3.52
CA THR A 59 2.77 -18.22 2.84
C THR A 59 3.73 -17.62 1.82
N TRP A 60 3.38 -16.48 1.24
CA TRP A 60 4.18 -15.79 0.22
C TRP A 60 4.67 -14.41 0.68
N CYS A 61 4.33 -14.00 1.91
CA CYS A 61 4.73 -12.71 2.50
C CYS A 61 4.43 -11.49 1.62
N ALA A 62 3.49 -11.58 0.66
CA ALA A 62 3.18 -10.50 -0.27
C ALA A 62 2.66 -9.25 0.47
N ASN A 63 1.91 -9.46 1.55
CA ASN A 63 1.46 -8.41 2.48
C ASN A 63 2.64 -7.72 3.18
N LEU A 64 3.60 -8.49 3.73
CA LEU A 64 4.76 -7.94 4.44
C LEU A 64 5.64 -7.11 3.50
N THR A 65 5.86 -7.61 2.29
CA THR A 65 6.57 -6.86 1.25
C THR A 65 5.82 -5.59 0.87
N SER A 66 4.50 -5.66 0.67
CA SER A 66 3.68 -4.50 0.34
C SER A 66 3.71 -3.44 1.44
N GLU A 67 3.64 -3.85 2.71
CA GLU A 67 3.77 -2.99 3.88
C GLU A 67 5.14 -2.32 3.92
N ARG A 68 6.22 -3.09 3.75
CA ARG A 68 7.59 -2.58 3.75
C ARG A 68 7.84 -1.56 2.65
N ILE A 69 7.45 -1.88 1.41
CA ILE A 69 7.60 -0.98 0.27
C ILE A 69 6.78 0.30 0.49
N THR A 70 5.58 0.20 1.04
CA THR A 70 4.75 1.37 1.34
C THR A 70 5.42 2.27 2.35
N GLN A 71 5.92 1.72 3.47
CA GLN A 71 6.63 2.47 4.51
C GLN A 71 7.89 3.15 3.95
N ASP A 72 8.69 2.41 3.19
CA ASP A 72 9.93 2.94 2.60
C ASP A 72 9.63 4.04 1.56
N ALA A 73 8.60 3.86 0.72
CA ALA A 73 8.17 4.86 -0.25
C ALA A 73 7.66 6.16 0.41
N TYR A 74 6.94 6.05 1.53
CA TYR A 74 6.55 7.23 2.32
C TYR A 74 7.76 7.97 2.90
N ALA A 75 8.71 7.23 3.47
CA ALA A 75 9.94 7.81 4.01
C ALA A 75 10.74 8.53 2.91
N GLN A 76 10.89 7.90 1.74
CA GLN A 76 11.55 8.46 0.56
C GLN A 76 10.88 9.78 0.12
N LYS A 77 9.55 9.78 -0.11
CA LYS A 77 8.82 11.00 -0.51
C LYS A 77 8.94 12.12 0.52
N LYS A 78 8.93 11.78 1.82
CA LYS A 78 9.12 12.76 2.89
C LYS A 78 10.52 13.38 2.83
N ALA A 79 11.56 12.57 2.65
CA ALA A 79 12.94 13.03 2.52
C ALA A 79 13.15 13.91 1.28
N GLU A 80 12.57 13.53 0.13
CA GLU A 80 12.61 14.33 -1.11
C GLU A 80 11.91 15.68 -0.92
N ARG A 81 10.74 15.70 -0.27
CA ARG A 81 10.00 16.93 0.01
C ARG A 81 10.76 17.85 0.96
N LEU A 82 11.40 17.31 2.00
CA LEU A 82 12.28 18.05 2.91
C LEU A 82 13.50 18.62 2.17
N THR A 83 14.14 17.82 1.31
CA THR A 83 15.29 18.25 0.49
C THR A 83 14.89 19.36 -0.47
N ARG A 84 13.72 19.25 -1.11
CA ARG A 84 13.17 20.30 -1.98
C ARG A 84 12.92 21.59 -1.20
N TRP A 85 12.36 21.51 0.01
CA TRP A 85 12.08 22.68 0.84
C TRP A 85 13.35 23.36 1.36
N THR A 86 14.35 22.58 1.77
CA THR A 86 15.65 23.12 2.21
C THR A 86 16.41 23.78 1.06
N ARG A 87 16.36 23.23 -0.16
CA ARG A 87 17.01 23.83 -1.35
C ARG A 87 16.24 24.97 -2.01
N ARG A 88 14.98 25.22 -1.63
CA ARG A 88 14.15 26.27 -2.24
C ARG A 88 14.69 27.67 -1.89
N PRO A 89 15.18 28.50 -2.82
CA PRO A 89 15.74 29.80 -2.46
C PRO A 89 14.75 30.62 -1.63
N ALA A 90 15.24 31.28 -0.58
CA ALA A 90 14.38 32.16 0.20
C ALA A 90 13.86 33.28 -0.72
N ALA A 91 12.56 33.60 -0.62
CA ALA A 91 12.06 34.79 -1.29
C ALA A 91 12.88 36.01 -0.85
N PRO A 92 13.17 36.98 -1.73
CA PRO A 92 13.92 38.17 -1.35
C PRO A 92 13.28 38.82 -0.11
N GLY A 93 14.02 38.89 1.00
CA GLY A 93 13.53 39.44 2.28
C GLY A 93 12.94 38.45 3.29
N ALA A 94 12.80 37.15 2.95
CA ALA A 94 12.27 36.16 3.89
C ALA A 94 13.38 35.54 4.77
N ARG A 95 13.34 35.77 6.09
CA ARG A 95 14.16 35.02 7.05
C ARG A 95 13.59 33.60 7.17
N ARG A 96 14.41 32.57 6.92
CA ARG A 96 14.02 31.19 7.20
C ARG A 96 13.93 31.03 8.72
N ALA A 97 12.77 30.62 9.23
CA ALA A 97 12.66 30.16 10.60
C ALA A 97 13.52 28.89 10.75
N ALA A 98 14.60 28.98 11.50
CA ALA A 98 15.41 27.83 11.87
C ALA A 98 14.55 26.93 12.76
N TRP A 99 14.27 25.71 12.31
CA TRP A 99 13.64 24.70 13.14
C TRP A 99 14.71 24.13 14.06
N ALA A 100 14.64 24.41 15.36
CA ALA A 100 15.46 23.77 16.39
C ALA A 100 14.62 22.66 17.02
N PRO A 101 15.04 21.38 16.94
CA PRO A 101 14.40 20.34 17.72
C PRO A 101 14.82 20.51 19.18
N GLY A 102 13.83 20.71 20.06
CA GLY A 102 13.96 20.55 21.50
C GLY A 102 13.56 19.15 21.94
#